data_AF-A0A9P7KPV0-F1
#
_entry.id   AF-A0A9P7KPV0-F1
#
_cell.length_a   1.000
_cell.length_b   1.000
_cell.length_c   1.000
_cell.angle_alpha   90.00
_cell.angle_beta   90.00
_cell.angle_gamma   90.00
#
_symmetry.space_group_name_H-M   'P 1'
#
loop_
_entity.id
_entity.type
_entity.pdbx_description
1 polymer ?
#
loop_
_entity_poly.entity_id
_entity_poly.type
_entity_poly.pdbx_seq_one_letter_code
_entity_poly.pdbx_strand_id
1 'polypeptide(L)'
;MDNATIHCSKEIEEMCERAGVKQVFTAPYTPVTNPIEEHFAELKAYAKVRWDEHIDLIHRDFGAYIESCVAAVGRRQDSAEGHFRNAGLTVEHPPSSGCTDNDDQLS
;
A
#
# COMPACT_ATOMS: atom_id res chain seq x y z
N MET A 1 -8.78 4.76 5.71
CA MET A 1 -9.77 4.67 4.61
C MET A 1 -10.68 5.87 4.70
N ASP A 2 -11.17 6.39 3.58
CA ASP A 2 -12.18 7.45 3.63
C ASP A 2 -13.56 6.88 4.02
N ASN A 3 -14.54 7.77 4.14
CA ASN A 3 -15.86 7.44 4.66
C ASN A 3 -16.88 7.20 3.53
N ALA A 4 -16.44 6.80 2.33
CA ALA A 4 -17.36 6.47 1.25
C ALA A 4 -18.35 5.39 1.73
N THR A 5 -19.61 5.50 1.32
CA THR A 5 -20.68 4.62 1.82
C THR A 5 -20.42 3.14 1.54
N ILE A 6 -19.68 2.83 0.48
CA ILE A 6 -19.24 1.47 0.14
C ILE A 6 -18.23 0.86 1.13
N HIS A 7 -17.57 1.68 1.95
CA HIS A 7 -16.61 1.25 2.98
C HIS A 7 -17.25 1.10 4.36
N CYS A 8 -18.38 1.77 4.61
CA CYS A 8 -19.01 1.87 5.92
C CYS A 8 -20.15 0.84 6.11
N SER A 9 -20.19 -0.24 5.34
CA SER A 9 -21.22 -1.27 5.50
C SER A 9 -20.85 -2.24 6.62
N LYS A 10 -21.87 -2.76 7.32
CA LYS A 10 -21.68 -3.75 8.39
C LYS A 10 -20.99 -5.03 7.89
N GLU A 11 -21.26 -5.42 6.63
CA GLU A 11 -20.63 -6.59 6.01
C GLU A 11 -19.11 -6.43 5.90
N ILE A 12 -18.64 -5.25 5.49
CA ILE A 12 -17.22 -4.93 5.41
C ILE A 12 -16.59 -4.89 6.80
N GLU A 13 -17.29 -4.31 7.78
CA GLU A 13 -16.85 -4.31 9.18
C GLU A 13 -16.62 -5.70 9.73
N GLU A 14 -17.63 -6.57 9.65
CA GLU A 14 -17.54 -7.95 10.11
C GLU A 14 -16.47 -8.75 9.35
N MET A 15 -16.27 -8.48 8.05
CA MET A 15 -15.22 -9.11 7.25
C MET A 15 -13.83 -8.71 7.74
N CYS A 16 -13.59 -7.42 7.99
CA CYS A 16 -12.31 -6.93 8.52
C CYS A 16 -12.03 -7.48 9.93
N GLU A 17 -13.04 -7.49 10.80
CA GLU A 17 -12.91 -8.05 12.15
C GLU A 17 -12.52 -9.53 12.12
N ARG A 18 -13.19 -10.35 11.29
CA ARG A 18 -12.86 -11.78 11.13
C ARG A 18 -11.44 -12.01 10.62
N ALA A 19 -10.90 -11.08 9.83
CA ALA A 19 -9.54 -11.14 9.32
C ALA A 19 -8.49 -10.58 10.31
N GLY A 20 -8.90 -10.09 11.47
CA GLY A 20 -8.01 -9.40 12.42
C GLY A 20 -7.52 -8.03 11.91
N VAL A 21 -8.19 -7.45 10.92
CA VAL A 21 -7.82 -6.18 10.31
C VAL A 21 -8.50 -5.04 11.07
N LYS A 22 -7.69 -4.15 11.65
CA LYS A 22 -8.18 -2.92 12.28
C LYS A 22 -8.48 -1.87 11.21
N GLN A 23 -9.76 -1.51 11.08
CA GLN A 23 -10.17 -0.41 10.22
C GLN A 23 -9.93 0.94 10.91
N VAL A 24 -9.33 1.88 10.17
CA VAL A 24 -9.14 3.26 10.61
C VAL A 24 -9.72 4.20 9.56
N PHE A 25 -10.77 4.93 9.95
CA PHE A 25 -11.41 5.93 9.11
C PHE A 25 -10.78 7.30 9.31
N THR A 26 -10.56 8.02 8.22
CA THR A 26 -10.06 9.39 8.25
C THR A 26 -11.19 10.36 8.60
N ALA A 27 -10.85 11.60 8.96
CA ALA A 27 -11.86 12.64 9.05
C ALA A 27 -12.47 12.90 7.65
N PRO A 28 -13.80 13.15 7.54
CA PRO A 28 -14.43 13.47 6.27
C PRO A 28 -13.72 14.63 5.55
N TYR A 29 -13.64 14.54 4.21
CA TYR A 29 -13.01 15.56 3.35
C TYR A 29 -11.58 15.95 3.75
N THR A 30 -10.85 15.03 4.39
CA THR A 30 -9.46 15.24 4.78
C THR A 30 -8.55 14.26 4.00
N PRO A 31 -8.43 14.41 2.66
CA PRO A 31 -7.68 13.46 1.85
C PRO A 31 -6.19 13.39 2.26
N VAL A 32 -5.62 14.51 2.72
CA VAL A 32 -4.22 14.60 3.15
C VAL A 32 -3.87 13.69 4.33
N THR A 33 -4.86 13.15 5.06
CA THR A 33 -4.64 12.18 6.14
C THR A 33 -4.89 10.73 5.70
N ASN A 34 -5.07 10.48 4.41
CA ASN A 34 -5.18 9.12 3.86
C ASN A 34 -3.86 8.72 3.18
N PRO A 35 -3.16 7.67 3.65
CA PRO A 35 -1.88 7.22 3.09
C PRO A 35 -1.92 6.95 1.57
N ILE A 36 -3.09 6.58 1.03
CA ILE A 36 -3.23 6.28 -0.41
C ILE A 36 -2.99 7.50 -1.30
N GLU A 37 -3.19 8.72 -0.79
CA GLU A 37 -2.96 9.94 -1.59
C GLU A 37 -1.47 10.12 -1.93
N GLU A 38 -0.59 9.88 -0.96
CA GLU A 38 0.86 9.90 -1.20
C GLU A 38 1.29 8.76 -2.12
N HIS A 39 0.70 7.57 -1.94
CA HIS A 39 0.95 6.45 -2.84
C HIS A 39 0.56 6.77 -4.29
N PHE A 40 -0.62 7.37 -4.52
CA PHE A 40 -1.03 7.80 -5.86
C PHE A 40 -0.16 8.92 -6.42
N ALA A 41 0.33 9.84 -5.57
CA ALA A 41 1.29 10.84 -6.00
C ALA A 41 2.60 10.19 -6.48
N GLU A 42 3.15 9.24 -5.72
CA GLU A 42 4.35 8.49 -6.08
C GLU A 42 4.12 7.66 -7.36
N LEU A 43 3.01 6.94 -7.46
CA LEU A 43 2.65 6.14 -8.62
C LEU A 43 2.56 6.99 -9.90
N LYS A 44 1.86 8.13 -9.84
CA LYS A 44 1.75 9.05 -10.97
C LYS A 44 3.12 9.61 -11.38
N ALA A 45 3.95 9.98 -10.41
CA ALA A 45 5.31 10.45 -10.70
C ALA A 45 6.16 9.36 -11.36
N TYR A 46 6.11 8.14 -10.83
CA TYR A 46 6.82 6.97 -11.37
C TYR A 46 6.42 6.66 -12.81
N ALA A 47 5.11 6.61 -13.06
CA ALA A 47 4.54 6.32 -14.39
C ALA A 47 4.82 7.46 -15.39
N LYS A 48 4.83 8.72 -14.94
CA LYS A 48 5.09 9.86 -15.82
C LYS A 48 6.53 9.87 -16.35
N VAL A 49 7.51 9.58 -15.50
CA VAL A 49 8.94 9.60 -15.89
C VAL A 49 9.26 8.52 -16.93
N ARG A 50 8.52 7.41 -16.95
CA ARG A 50 8.75 6.26 -17.83
C ARG A 50 7.80 6.18 -19.01
N TRP A 51 7.01 7.23 -19.22
CA TRP A 51 5.97 7.25 -20.24
C TRP A 51 6.55 6.99 -21.64
N ASP A 52 7.58 7.75 -22.00
CA ASP A 52 8.18 7.67 -23.33
C ASP A 52 8.91 6.32 -23.55
N GLU A 53 9.53 5.78 -22.50
CA GLU A 53 10.23 4.48 -22.53
C GLU A 53 9.28 3.31 -22.81
N HIS A 54 8.00 3.45 -22.46
CA HIS A 54 6.99 2.39 -22.57
C HIS A 54 5.84 2.75 -23.50
N ILE A 55 5.99 3.75 -24.38
CA ILE A 55 4.89 4.23 -25.24
C ILE A 55 4.25 3.11 -26.09
N ASP A 56 5.06 2.17 -26.59
CA ASP A 56 4.57 1.03 -27.36
C ASP A 56 3.71 0.08 -26.50
N LEU A 57 4.14 -0.18 -25.26
CA LEU A 57 3.36 -0.98 -24.31
C LEU A 57 2.07 -0.24 -23.93
N ILE A 58 2.15 1.07 -23.68
CA ILE A 58 0.99 1.90 -23.31
C ILE A 58 -0.07 1.86 -24.41
N HIS A 59 0.33 2.00 -25.67
CA HIS A 59 -0.61 1.95 -26.80
C HIS A 59 -1.20 0.55 -27.00
N ARG A 60 -0.43 -0.51 -26.75
CA ARG A 60 -0.89 -1.89 -26.92
C ARG A 60 -1.76 -2.36 -25.75
N ASP A 61 -1.34 -2.06 -24.53
CA ASP A 61 -1.93 -2.51 -23.27
C ASP A 61 -1.57 -1.56 -22.11
N PHE A 62 -2.38 -0.52 -21.97
CA PHE A 62 -2.27 0.43 -20.86
C PHE A 62 -2.47 -0.22 -19.49
N GLY A 63 -3.31 -1.26 -19.40
CA GLY A 63 -3.58 -1.97 -18.16
C GLY A 63 -2.31 -2.64 -17.63
N ALA A 64 -1.64 -3.42 -18.47
CA ALA A 64 -0.38 -4.07 -18.12
C ALA A 64 0.72 -3.05 -17.74
N TYR A 65 0.74 -1.88 -18.40
CA TYR A 65 1.65 -0.81 -18.01
C TYR A 65 1.38 -0.30 -16.58
N ILE A 66 0.14 0.03 -16.27
CA ILE A 66 -0.25 0.50 -14.94
C ILE A 66 -0.01 -0.58 -13.87
N GLU A 67 -0.34 -1.84 -14.14
CA GLU A 67 -0.06 -2.96 -13.23
C GLU A 67 1.45 -3.07 -12.93
N SER A 68 2.30 -2.92 -13.95
CA SER A 68 3.76 -2.94 -13.75
C SER A 68 4.24 -1.77 -12.88
N CYS A 69 3.63 -0.60 -13.01
CA CYS A 69 3.93 0.58 -12.19
C CYS A 69 3.48 0.38 -10.75
N VAL A 70 2.26 -0.14 -10.53
CA VAL A 70 1.73 -0.48 -9.21
C VAL A 70 2.63 -1.52 -8.54
N ALA A 71 3.05 -2.56 -9.26
CA ALA A 71 3.96 -3.57 -8.72
C ALA A 71 5.33 -2.97 -8.36
N ALA A 72 5.87 -2.06 -9.18
CA ALA A 72 7.16 -1.43 -8.93
C ALA A 72 7.16 -0.48 -7.72
N VAL A 73 6.11 0.33 -7.59
CA VAL A 73 5.96 1.27 -6.46
C VAL A 73 5.54 0.52 -5.18
N GLY A 74 4.62 -0.45 -5.29
CA GLY A 74 4.12 -1.22 -4.16
C GLY A 74 5.16 -2.07 -3.43
N ARG A 75 6.32 -2.36 -4.05
CA ARG A 75 7.46 -3.03 -3.40
C ARG A 75 8.30 -2.11 -2.51
N ARG A 76 8.06 -0.80 -2.50
CA ARG A 76 8.83 0.18 -1.73
C ARG A 76 8.28 0.29 -0.31
N GLN A 77 8.69 -0.64 0.55
CA GLN A 77 8.21 -0.69 1.93
C GLN A 77 8.48 0.61 2.69
N ASP A 78 9.66 1.21 2.54
CA ASP A 78 10.01 2.49 3.17
C ASP A 78 9.06 3.63 2.77
N SER A 79 8.64 3.69 1.50
CA SER A 79 7.64 4.66 1.04
C SER A 79 6.30 4.42 1.74
N ALA A 80 5.84 3.17 1.76
CA ALA A 80 4.57 2.80 2.40
C ALA A 80 4.56 3.18 3.89
N GLU A 81 5.60 2.81 4.65
CA GLU A 81 5.76 3.20 6.05
C GLU A 81 5.76 4.73 6.23
N GLY A 82 6.43 5.44 5.32
CA GLY A 82 6.40 6.90 5.25
C GLY A 82 4.99 7.48 5.07
N HIS A 83 4.21 6.94 4.15
CA HIS A 83 2.84 7.39 3.88
C HIS A 83 1.91 7.18 5.09
N PHE A 84 2.02 6.04 5.78
CA PHE A 84 1.26 5.79 7.01
C PHE A 84 1.67 6.77 8.10
N ARG A 85 2.98 6.97 8.31
CA ARG A 85 3.49 7.91 9.30
C ARG A 85 3.03 9.34 9.06
N ASN A 86 3.06 9.82 7.81
CA ASN A 86 2.61 11.17 7.44
C ASN A 86 1.10 11.36 7.64
N ALA A 87 0.32 10.30 7.50
CA ALA A 87 -1.09 10.25 7.84
C ALA A 87 -1.37 10.16 9.36
N GLY A 88 -0.33 10.11 10.20
CA GLY A 88 -0.46 9.97 11.66
C GLY A 88 -0.77 8.54 12.11
N LEU A 89 -0.52 7.54 11.26
CA LEU A 89 -0.74 6.13 11.55
C LEU A 89 0.60 5.43 11.83
N THR A 90 0.62 4.61 12.88
CA THR A 90 1.76 3.72 13.16
C THR A 90 1.43 2.34 12.63
N VAL A 91 2.32 1.79 11.79
CA VAL A 91 2.22 0.39 11.34
C VAL A 91 2.94 -0.47 12.37
N GLU A 92 2.19 -1.37 12.99
CA GLU A 92 2.78 -2.39 13.86
C GLU A 92 3.20 -3.57 13.00
N HIS A 93 4.46 -3.96 13.12
CA HIS A 93 4.95 -5.20 12.52
C HIS A 93 4.79 -6.33 13.53
N PRO A 94 4.30 -7.51 13.11
CA PRO A 94 4.39 -8.68 13.98
C PRO A 94 5.86 -8.89 14.37
N PRO A 95 6.14 -9.38 15.59
CA PRO A 95 7.50 -9.69 15.99
C PRO A 95 8.12 -10.58 14.92
N SER A 96 9.32 -10.20 14.46
CA SER A 96 10.07 -11.04 13.54
C SER A 96 10.12 -12.44 14.15
N SER A 97 9.62 -13.42 13.42
CA SER A 97 9.79 -14.81 13.82
C SER A 97 11.29 -15.03 13.87
N GLY A 98 11.87 -15.03 15.06
CA GLY A 98 13.28 -15.32 15.25
C GLY A 98 13.52 -16.74 14.80
N CYS A 99 13.86 -16.94 13.53
CA CYS A 99 14.74 -18.02 13.15
C CYS A 99 16.07 -17.67 13.82
N THR A 100 16.27 -18.16 15.04
CA THR A 100 17.62 -18.40 15.52
C THR A 100 18.17 -19.48 14.59
N ASP A 101 19.04 -19.08 13.68
CA ASP A 101 20.00 -19.98 13.05
C ASP A 101 20.86 -20.58 14.18
N ASN A 102 20.36 -21.67 14.78
CA ASN A 102 21.17 -22.57 15.57
C ASN A 102 21.72 -23.66 14.64
N ASP A 103 22.46 -23.24 13.61
CA ASP A 103 23.43 -24.10 12.94
C ASP A 103 24.80 -23.78 13.56
N ASP A 104 25.04 -24.32 14.76
CA ASP A 104 26.39 -24.62 15.25
C ASP A 104 26.29 -25.53 16.48
N GLN A 105 25.99 -26.80 16.22
CA GLN A 105 26.60 -27.90 16.96
C GLN A 105 26.96 -29.05 16.00
N LEU A 106 28.17 -29.58 16.24
CA LEU A 106 28.77 -30.83 15.75
C LEU A 106 29.59 -30.75 14.45
N SER A 107 30.89 -30.45 14.60
CA SER A 107 31.98 -31.46 14.47
C SER A 107 33.30 -30.92 15.01
#